data_AF-A0A951RX13-F1
#
_entry.id   AF-A0A951RX13-F1
#
_cell.length_a   1.000
_cell.length_b   1.000
_cell.length_c   1.000
_cell.angle_alpha   90.00
_cell.angle_beta   90.00
_cell.angle_gamma   90.00
#
_symmetry.space_group_name_H-M   'P 1'
#
loop_
_entity.id
_entity.type
_entity.pdbx_description
1 polymer ?
#
loop_
_entity_poly.entity_id
_entity_poly.type
_entity_poly.pdbx_seq_one_letter_code
_entity_poly.pdbx_strand_id
1 'polypeptide(L)'
;MKNLIICLVVVLSGAVSGQSIVRPCEKSGDYYYQQNFELSFSRDASGLWFGSNEPCLTPELKTGLERFFRETNYREYSRMGDYTVHIVKKEGRYYIVQKESPLNLVRL
;
A
#
# COMPACT_ATOMS: atom_id res chain seq x y z
N MET A 1 -36.73 -39.55 44.89
CA MET A 1 -36.52 -39.66 43.42
C MET A 1 -35.83 -38.38 42.97
N LYS A 2 -34.61 -38.51 42.42
CA LYS A 2 -33.70 -37.41 42.07
C LYS A 2 -33.96 -36.99 40.63
N ASN A 3 -34.35 -35.74 40.39
CA ASN A 3 -34.36 -35.15 39.04
C ASN A 3 -33.13 -34.27 38.89
N LEU A 4 -32.13 -34.79 38.16
CA LEU A 4 -30.90 -34.09 37.84
C LEU A 4 -31.12 -33.31 36.54
N ILE A 5 -31.10 -31.98 36.60
CA ILE A 5 -31.12 -31.12 35.41
C ILE A 5 -29.68 -31.03 34.89
N ILE A 6 -29.44 -31.61 33.71
CA ILE A 6 -28.14 -31.56 33.03
C ILE A 6 -28.09 -30.27 32.21
N CYS A 7 -27.38 -29.26 32.70
CA CYS A 7 -27.07 -28.07 31.92
C CYS A 7 -25.96 -28.39 30.91
N LEU A 8 -26.33 -28.40 29.63
CA LEU A 8 -25.44 -28.54 28.49
C LEU A 8 -24.60 -27.26 28.33
N VAL A 9 -23.33 -27.29 28.73
CA VAL A 9 -22.40 -26.18 28.44
C VAL A 9 -21.77 -26.44 27.08
N VAL A 10 -22.29 -25.78 26.06
CA VAL A 10 -21.71 -25.74 24.72
C VAL A 10 -20.51 -24.79 24.77
N VAL A 11 -19.31 -25.35 24.93
CA VAL A 11 -18.07 -24.59 24.75
C VAL A 11 -17.81 -24.46 23.25
N LEU A 12 -18.42 -23.44 22.63
CA LEU A 12 -18.02 -22.93 21.32
C LEU A 12 -16.70 -22.18 21.49
N SER A 13 -15.60 -22.92 21.61
CA SER A 13 -14.26 -22.33 21.42
C SER A 13 -14.13 -22.02 19.94
N GLY A 14 -14.43 -20.77 19.58
CA GLY A 14 -14.19 -20.21 18.27
C GLY A 14 -12.73 -20.39 17.90
N ALA A 15 -12.46 -21.37 17.05
CA ALA A 15 -11.29 -21.33 16.18
C ALA A 15 -11.57 -20.27 15.13
N VAL A 16 -11.41 -18.99 15.51
CA VAL A 16 -11.15 -17.93 14.54
C VAL A 16 -9.75 -18.21 14.04
N SER A 17 -9.66 -19.12 13.07
CA SER A 17 -8.43 -19.37 12.33
C SER A 17 -8.01 -18.02 11.76
N GLY A 18 -6.97 -17.45 12.37
CA GLY A 18 -6.38 -16.20 11.94
C GLY A 18 -6.07 -16.30 10.47
N GLN A 19 -6.88 -15.61 9.65
CA GLN A 19 -6.44 -15.28 8.32
C GLN A 19 -5.21 -14.42 8.55
N SER A 20 -4.05 -15.03 8.28
CA SER A 20 -2.78 -14.35 8.12
C SER A 20 -3.08 -13.04 7.43
N ILE A 21 -3.00 -11.92 8.17
CA ILE A 21 -3.17 -10.59 7.61
C ILE A 21 -1.90 -10.38 6.81
N VAL A 22 -1.85 -10.98 5.62
CA VAL A 22 -0.92 -10.58 4.57
C VAL A 22 -1.31 -9.13 4.33
N ARG A 23 -0.48 -8.22 4.85
CA ARG A 23 -0.52 -6.80 4.51
C ARG A 23 0.37 -6.68 3.30
N PRO A 24 -0.13 -6.85 2.07
CA PRO A 24 0.70 -6.92 0.87
C PRO A 24 1.57 -5.66 0.65
N CYS A 25 1.31 -4.59 1.41
CA CYS A 25 1.94 -3.28 1.31
C CYS A 25 2.90 -2.95 2.46
N GLU A 26 3.03 -3.83 3.44
CA GLU A 26 4.00 -3.66 4.53
C GLU A 26 5.19 -4.59 4.29
N LYS A 27 6.17 -4.14 3.49
CA LYS A 27 7.55 -4.47 3.87
C LYS A 27 7.85 -3.57 5.05
N SER A 28 8.08 -4.16 6.23
CA SER A 28 8.57 -3.44 7.40
C SER A 28 9.79 -2.64 6.98
N GLY A 29 9.67 -1.31 6.92
CA GLY A 29 10.79 -0.46 6.60
C GLY A 29 11.79 -0.42 7.76
N ASP A 30 13.04 -0.07 7.47
CA ASP A 30 14.04 0.24 8.50
C ASP A 30 13.50 1.36 9.42
N TYR A 31 14.09 1.57 10.60
CA TYR A 31 13.64 2.52 11.64
C TYR A 31 13.19 3.92 11.15
N TYR A 32 13.61 4.34 9.96
CA TYR A 32 13.24 5.60 9.31
C TYR A 32 11.88 5.61 8.57
N TYR A 33 11.37 4.46 8.14
CA TYR A 33 10.18 4.34 7.28
C TYR A 33 9.17 3.34 7.85
N GLN A 34 7.90 3.72 7.95
CA GLN A 34 6.87 2.84 8.50
C GLN A 34 6.41 1.79 7.49
N GLN A 35 6.39 2.14 6.19
CA GLN A 35 6.04 1.23 5.10
C GLN A 35 6.82 1.62 3.83
N ASN A 36 7.30 0.62 3.08
CA ASN A 36 7.86 0.82 1.73
C ASN A 36 7.32 -0.24 0.76
N PHE A 37 7.07 0.14 -0.49
CA PHE A 37 6.61 -0.76 -1.55
C PHE A 37 6.91 -0.20 -2.93
N GLU A 38 6.80 -1.04 -3.95
CA GLU A 38 6.90 -0.65 -5.35
C GLU A 38 5.52 -0.60 -5.98
N LEU A 39 5.31 0.36 -6.88
CA LEU A 39 4.08 0.49 -7.64
C LEU A 39 4.44 0.62 -9.13
N SER A 40 3.81 -0.21 -9.95
CA SER A 40 3.97 -0.18 -11.41
C SER A 40 2.71 0.33 -12.09
N PHE A 41 2.86 1.22 -13.06
CA PHE A 41 1.76 1.79 -13.84
C PHE A 41 2.23 2.33 -15.19
N SER A 42 1.31 2.49 -16.13
CA SER A 42 1.55 3.11 -17.42
C SER A 42 1.06 4.55 -17.42
N ARG A 43 1.75 5.44 -18.13
CA ARG A 43 1.34 6.82 -18.37
C ARG A 43 1.13 7.05 -19.85
N ASP A 44 -0.04 7.58 -20.20
CA ASP A 44 -0.39 8.01 -21.54
C ASP A 44 -0.98 9.44 -21.55
N ALA A 45 -1.57 9.85 -22.68
CA ALA A 45 -2.23 11.15 -22.80
C ALA A 45 -3.50 11.28 -21.95
N SER A 46 -4.10 10.16 -21.56
CA SER A 46 -5.33 10.09 -20.77
C SER A 46 -5.05 10.16 -19.26
N GLY A 47 -3.85 9.78 -18.83
CA GLY A 47 -3.41 9.89 -17.45
C GLY A 47 -2.56 8.71 -17.00
N LEU A 48 -2.76 8.28 -15.75
CA LEU A 48 -2.08 7.14 -15.15
C LEU A 48 -3.00 5.91 -15.17
N TRP A 49 -2.50 4.80 -15.69
CA TRP A 49 -3.16 3.51 -15.75
C TRP A 49 -2.48 2.52 -14.81
N PHE A 50 -3.24 2.10 -13.80
CA PHE A 50 -2.77 1.15 -12.79
C PHE A 50 -3.33 -0.24 -13.09
N GLY A 51 -2.59 -1.29 -12.69
CA GLY A 51 -3.10 -2.66 -12.71
C GLY A 51 -4.39 -2.78 -11.90
N SER A 52 -5.29 -3.67 -12.35
CA SER A 52 -6.65 -3.81 -11.82
C SER A 52 -6.72 -4.22 -10.34
N ASN A 53 -5.63 -4.76 -9.77
CA ASN A 53 -5.56 -5.23 -8.39
C ASN A 53 -4.23 -4.82 -7.74
N GLU A 54 -3.95 -3.52 -7.66
CA GLU A 54 -2.84 -3.00 -6.85
C GLU A 54 -3.28 -2.78 -5.40
N PRO A 55 -2.99 -3.72 -4.46
CA PRO A 55 -3.52 -3.64 -3.10
C PRO A 55 -2.97 -2.45 -2.31
N CYS A 56 -1.90 -1.81 -2.81
CA CYS A 56 -1.23 -0.68 -2.17
C CYS A 56 -1.66 0.68 -2.74
N LEU A 57 -2.47 0.68 -3.81
CA LEU A 57 -2.99 1.89 -4.41
C LEU A 57 -4.22 2.40 -3.66
N THR A 58 -3.98 3.14 -2.58
CA THR A 58 -5.06 3.86 -1.90
C THR A 58 -5.56 5.04 -2.75
N PRO A 59 -6.81 5.51 -2.57
CA PRO A 59 -7.32 6.68 -3.30
C PRO A 59 -6.47 7.96 -3.09
N GLU A 60 -5.93 8.13 -1.88
CA GLU A 60 -5.03 9.24 -1.55
C GLU A 60 -3.73 9.15 -2.35
N LEU A 61 -3.10 7.97 -2.36
CA LEU A 61 -1.87 7.73 -3.13
C LEU A 61 -2.10 7.95 -4.63
N LYS A 62 -3.21 7.45 -5.17
CA LYS A 62 -3.58 7.65 -6.58
C LYS A 62 -3.68 9.14 -6.93
N THR A 63 -4.40 9.90 -6.11
CA THR A 63 -4.56 11.35 -6.31
C THR A 63 -3.23 12.09 -6.24
N GLY A 64 -2.36 11.70 -5.28
CA GLY A 64 -1.02 12.26 -5.14
C GLY A 64 -0.13 11.96 -6.35
N LEU A 65 -0.15 10.72 -6.86
CA LEU A 65 0.59 10.33 -8.06
C LEU A 65 0.09 11.08 -9.30
N GLU A 66 -1.22 11.18 -9.50
CA GLU A 66 -1.79 11.94 -10.63
C GLU A 66 -1.36 13.42 -10.59
N ARG A 67 -1.38 14.04 -9.40
CA ARG A 67 -0.90 15.42 -9.21
C ARG A 67 0.59 15.53 -9.49
N PHE A 68 1.39 14.65 -8.90
CA PHE A 68 2.84 14.63 -9.07
C PHE A 68 3.21 14.51 -10.55
N PHE A 69 2.70 13.51 -11.27
CA PHE A 69 3.05 13.31 -12.69
C PHE A 69 2.53 14.41 -13.62
N ARG A 70 1.49 15.13 -13.22
CA ARG A 70 0.97 16.30 -13.94
C ARG A 70 1.85 17.54 -13.74
N GLU A 71 2.38 17.75 -12.54
CA GLU A 71 3.05 19.00 -12.14
C GLU A 71 4.57 18.85 -11.99
N THR A 72 5.09 17.64 -12.18
CA THR A 72 6.52 17.33 -12.01
C THR A 72 7.38 17.99 -13.08
N ASN A 73 8.47 18.62 -12.63
CA ASN A 73 9.57 19.10 -13.49
C ASN A 73 10.70 18.06 -13.62
N TYR A 74 10.56 16.88 -13.00
CA TYR A 74 11.55 15.82 -13.09
C TYR A 74 11.46 15.17 -14.47
N ARG A 75 12.52 15.32 -15.26
CA ARG A 75 12.59 14.86 -16.66
C ARG A 75 12.35 13.35 -16.81
N GLU A 76 12.71 12.57 -15.80
CA GLU A 76 12.46 11.12 -15.77
C GLU A 76 10.97 10.78 -15.74
N TYR A 77 10.15 11.59 -15.05
CA TYR A 77 8.72 11.35 -14.86
C TYR A 77 7.86 12.12 -15.86
N SER A 78 8.44 13.00 -16.67
CA SER A 78 7.70 13.86 -17.60
C SER A 78 7.27 13.16 -18.89
N ARG A 79 7.75 11.94 -19.16
CA ARG A 79 7.54 11.22 -20.42
C ARG A 79 6.33 10.28 -20.34
N MET A 80 5.77 9.88 -21.48
CA MET A 80 4.85 8.74 -21.54
C MET A 80 5.64 7.43 -21.47
N GLY A 81 4.99 6.37 -20.99
CA GLY A 81 5.59 5.04 -20.87
C GLY A 81 5.25 4.36 -19.56
N ASP A 82 5.91 3.23 -19.33
CA ASP A 82 5.73 2.42 -18.13
C ASP A 82 6.70 2.85 -17.03
N TYR A 83 6.18 2.93 -15.81
CA TYR A 83 6.88 3.39 -14.63
C TYR A 83 6.79 2.35 -13.53
N THR A 84 7.91 2.12 -12.84
CA THR A 84 7.94 1.50 -11.52
C THR A 84 8.53 2.52 -10.55
N VAL A 85 7.75 2.94 -9.57
CA VAL A 85 8.18 3.89 -8.54
C VAL A 85 8.29 3.20 -7.20
N HIS A 86 9.30 3.57 -6.42
CA HIS A 86 9.42 3.16 -5.03
C HIS A 86 8.67 4.17 -4.16
N ILE A 87 7.67 3.70 -3.41
CA ILE A 87 6.86 4.51 -2.52
C ILE A 87 7.26 4.23 -1.08
N VAL A 88 7.40 5.28 -0.28
CA VAL A 88 7.51 5.19 1.18
C VAL A 88 6.39 5.94 1.86
N LYS A 89 5.89 5.39 2.97
CA LYS A 89 4.97 6.07 3.87
C LYS A 89 5.70 6.48 5.14
N LYS A 90 5.72 7.79 5.42
CA LYS A 90 6.31 8.36 6.63
C LYS A 90 5.33 9.34 7.25
N GLU A 91 5.03 9.17 8.54
CA GLU A 91 4.14 10.07 9.30
C GLU A 91 2.77 10.30 8.62
N GLY A 92 2.23 9.23 8.03
CA GLY A 92 0.94 9.28 7.32
C GLY A 92 0.99 9.87 5.91
N ARG A 93 2.16 10.27 5.38
CA ARG A 93 2.31 10.84 4.03
C ARG A 93 3.09 9.92 3.11
N TYR A 94 2.78 9.97 1.81
CA TYR A 94 3.45 9.21 0.77
C TYR A 94 4.53 10.04 0.06
N TYR A 95 5.63 9.39 -0.30
CA TYR A 95 6.73 9.97 -1.05
C TYR A 95 7.23 8.98 -2.10
N ILE A 96 7.69 9.49 -3.25
CA ILE A 96 8.49 8.72 -4.22
C ILE A 96 9.95 8.80 -3.80
N VAL A 97 10.64 7.66 -3.87
CA VAL A 97 12.08 7.54 -3.66
C VAL A 97 12.76 7.21 -4.99
N GLN A 98 13.74 8.03 -5.38
CA GLN A 98 14.59 7.70 -6.52
C GLN A 98 15.50 6.53 -6.16
N LYS A 99 15.45 5.45 -6.95
CA LYS A 99 16.21 4.21 -6.69
C LYS A 99 17.73 4.45 -6.60
N GLU A 100 18.25 5.42 -7.35
CA GLU A 100 19.68 5.78 -7.37
C GLU A 100 20.07 6.76 -6.25
N SER A 101 19.11 7.28 -5.47
CA SER A 101 19.36 8.21 -4.37
C SER A 101 18.27 8.04 -3.29
N PRO A 102 18.35 6.99 -2.46
CA PRO A 102 17.29 6.61 -1.52
C PRO A 102 16.98 7.66 -0.43
N LEU A 103 17.79 8.70 -0.30
CA LEU A 103 17.60 9.82 0.64
C LEU A 103 16.80 11.00 0.06
N ASN A 104 16.60 11.05 -1.27
CA ASN A 104 15.83 12.09 -1.91
C ASN A 104 14.35 11.70 -1.94
N LEU A 105 13.61 12.18 -0.94
CA LEU A 105 12.16 12.03 -0.86
C LEU A 105 11.48 13.10 -1.71
N VAL A 106 10.70 12.66 -2.70
CA VAL A 106 9.85 13.56 -3.49
C VAL A 106 8.42 13.41 -3.02
N ARG A 107 7.84 14.52 -2.51
CA ARG A 107 6.49 14.52 -1.93
C ARG A 107 5.42 14.37 -3.02
N LEU A 108 4.41 13.57 -2.72
CA LEU A 108 3.19 13.37 -3.52
C LEU A 108 2.05 14.31 -3.09
#